data_AF-A0AAD6Y6V8-F1
#
_entry.id   AF-A0AAD6Y6V8-F1
#
_cell.length_a   1.000
_cell.length_b   1.000
_cell.length_c   1.000
_cell.angle_alpha   90.00
_cell.angle_beta   90.00
_cell.angle_gamma   90.00
#
_symmetry.space_group_name_H-M   'P 1'
#
loop_
_entity.id
_entity.type
_entity.pdbx_description
1 polymer ?
#
loop_
_entity_poly.entity_id
_entity_poly.type
_entity_poly.pdbx_seq_one_letter_code
_entity_poly.pdbx_strand_id
1 'polypeptide(L)'
;KKPTEIAIDLDMPVRVVQRCIQTWTEIGEVCRERRYKGRPPLLSAHNTKLMLALIEQSPDIYLDEIQEHLYMMHNMDVSLATICRTLHRLGMARKKLSRQAAERCKEARRDFLMTIGNEPADRIVCADESAVNILTSYRQFGWS
;
A
#
# COMPACT_ATOMS: atom_id res chain seq x y z
N LYS A 1 -8.40 30.21 37.86
CA LYS A 1 -9.85 29.92 37.92
C LYS A 1 -10.06 28.65 38.73
N LYS A 2 -11.13 28.58 39.53
CA LYS A 2 -11.48 27.35 40.23
C LYS A 2 -11.99 26.31 39.20
N PRO A 3 -11.78 25.00 39.40
CA PRO A 3 -12.26 23.97 38.46
C PRO A 3 -13.76 24.05 38.18
N THR A 4 -14.56 24.51 39.14
CA THR A 4 -16.01 24.70 39.00
C THR A 4 -16.38 25.81 38.03
N GLU A 5 -15.64 26.92 38.01
CA GLU A 5 -15.88 28.03 37.06
C GLU A 5 -15.58 27.57 35.63
N ILE A 6 -14.47 26.85 35.45
CA ILE A 6 -14.08 26.28 34.16
C ILE A 6 -15.12 25.27 33.67
N ALA A 7 -15.66 24.47 34.58
CA ALA A 7 -16.69 23.48 34.26
C ALA A 7 -18.00 24.12 33.77
N ILE A 8 -18.40 25.25 34.38
CA ILE A 8 -19.58 26.03 33.98
C ILE A 8 -19.32 26.73 32.65
N ASP A 9 -18.16 27.39 32.50
CA ASP A 9 -17.77 28.12 31.28
C ASP A 9 -17.74 27.19 30.04
N LEU A 10 -17.37 25.92 30.23
CA LEU A 10 -17.20 24.94 29.15
C LEU A 10 -18.33 23.89 29.06
N ASP A 11 -19.39 24.03 29.87
CA ASP A 11 -20.52 23.09 29.96
C ASP A 11 -20.08 21.61 30.04
N MET A 12 -19.20 21.30 31.00
CA MET A 12 -18.68 19.95 31.19
C MET A 12 -18.63 19.55 32.68
N PRO A 13 -18.65 18.25 33.01
CA PRO A 13 -18.56 17.83 34.41
C PRO A 13 -17.24 18.28 35.07
N VAL A 14 -17.32 18.78 36.31
CA VAL A 14 -16.16 19.21 37.12
C VAL A 14 -15.05 18.15 37.17
N ARG A 15 -15.44 16.86 37.20
CA ARG A 15 -14.52 15.72 37.19
C ARG A 15 -13.62 15.68 35.96
N VAL A 16 -14.11 16.12 34.79
CA VAL A 16 -13.32 16.18 33.55
C VAL A 16 -12.26 17.26 33.67
N VAL A 17 -12.64 18.47 34.11
CA VAL A 17 -11.72 19.58 34.36
C VAL A 17 -10.63 19.18 35.34
N GLN A 18 -10.99 18.55 36.47
CA GLN A 18 -10.04 18.07 37.47
C GLN A 18 -9.08 17.04 36.88
N ARG A 19 -9.56 16.08 36.09
CA ARG A 19 -8.72 15.07 35.43
C ARG A 19 -7.75 15.67 34.43
N CYS A 20 -8.20 16.66 33.64
CA CYS A 20 -7.35 17.37 32.69
C CYS A 20 -6.26 18.17 33.41
N ILE A 21 -6.61 18.93 34.46
CA ILE A 21 -5.64 19.66 35.29
C ILE A 21 -4.63 18.69 35.90
N GLN A 22 -5.10 17.61 36.53
CA GLN A 22 -4.24 16.59 37.13
C GLN A 22 -3.29 15.97 36.10
N THR A 23 -3.79 15.62 34.91
CA THR A 23 -2.97 15.04 33.84
C THR A 23 -1.90 16.05 33.39
N TRP A 24 -2.28 17.31 33.19
CA TRP A 24 -1.33 18.37 32.85
C TRP A 24 -0.27 18.59 33.95
N THR A 25 -0.65 18.57 35.22
CA THR A 25 0.28 18.72 36.35
C THR A 25 1.24 17.54 36.47
N GLU A 26 0.78 16.30 36.20
CA GLU A 26 1.60 15.10 36.35
C GLU A 26 2.55 14.86 35.18
N ILE A 27 2.11 15.10 33.94
CA ILE A 27 2.88 14.73 32.73
C ILE A 27 3.14 15.89 31.77
N GLY A 28 2.61 17.09 32.01
CA GLY A 28 2.76 18.24 31.12
C GLY A 28 2.00 18.10 29.79
N GLU A 29 1.10 17.14 29.69
CA GLU A 29 0.38 16.78 28.47
C GLU A 29 -1.12 16.63 28.74
N VAL A 30 -1.94 16.76 27.69
CA VAL A 30 -3.42 16.69 27.80
C VAL A 30 -3.91 15.25 27.92
N CYS A 31 -3.17 14.31 27.30
CA CYS A 31 -3.56 12.91 27.19
C CYS A 31 -2.44 12.00 27.70
N ARG A 32 -2.78 11.05 28.57
CA ARG A 32 -1.84 9.98 28.94
C ARG A 32 -1.61 9.05 27.75
N GLU A 33 -0.40 8.49 27.67
CA GLU A 33 -0.12 7.41 26.73
C GLU A 33 -1.08 6.24 26.96
N ARG A 34 -1.59 5.68 25.86
CA ARG A 34 -2.50 4.54 25.92
C ARG A 34 -1.76 3.32 26.47
N ARG A 35 -2.19 2.84 27.64
CA ARG A 35 -1.63 1.64 28.28
C ARG A 35 -1.75 0.37 27.43
N TYR A 36 -2.75 0.30 26.56
CA TYR A 36 -3.00 -0.84 25.69
C TYR A 36 -2.94 -0.42 24.22
N LYS A 37 -2.10 -1.11 23.46
CA LYS A 37 -2.19 -1.14 22.00
C LYS A 37 -3.41 -2.03 21.67
N GLY A 38 -4.22 -1.62 20.71
CA GLY A 38 -5.52 -2.26 20.41
C GLY A 38 -5.41 -3.74 20.02
N ARG A 39 -6.49 -4.32 19.51
CA ARG A 39 -6.56 -5.75 19.14
C ARG A 39 -5.34 -6.17 18.29
N PRO A 40 -4.65 -7.27 18.64
CA PRO A 40 -3.52 -7.75 17.86
C PRO A 40 -3.96 -8.11 16.42
N PRO A 41 -3.04 -8.01 15.44
CA PRO A 41 -3.33 -8.43 14.08
C PRO A 41 -3.78 -9.89 13.98
N LEU A 42 -4.70 -10.18 13.06
CA LEU A 42 -5.15 -11.55 12.81
C LEU A 42 -4.06 -12.41 12.15
N LEU A 43 -3.29 -11.84 11.22
CA LEU A 43 -2.13 -12.53 10.65
C LEU A 43 -0.96 -12.50 11.64
N SER A 44 -0.40 -13.67 11.89
CA SER A 44 0.86 -13.82 12.61
C SER A 44 2.03 -13.19 11.83
N ALA A 45 3.14 -12.92 12.52
CA ALA A 45 4.35 -12.42 11.87
C ALA A 45 4.89 -13.40 10.81
N HIS A 46 4.73 -14.71 11.03
CA HIS A 46 5.13 -15.74 10.07
C HIS A 46 4.32 -15.65 8.77
N ASN A 47 3.00 -15.59 8.87
CA ASN A 47 2.12 -15.57 7.71
C ASN A 47 2.25 -14.25 6.93
N THR A 48 2.55 -13.18 7.66
CA THR A 48 2.86 -11.89 7.06
C THR A 48 4.12 -11.96 6.19
N LYS A 49 5.17 -12.68 6.62
CA LYS A 49 6.38 -12.90 5.81
C LYS A 49 6.10 -13.75 4.58
N LEU A 50 5.29 -14.81 4.71
CA LEU A 50 4.91 -15.62 3.56
C LEU A 50 4.17 -14.77 2.52
N MET A 51 3.19 -13.97 2.95
CA MET A 51 2.45 -13.10 2.05
C MET A 51 3.36 -12.14 1.28
N LEU A 52 4.38 -11.58 1.95
CA LEU A 52 5.38 -10.74 1.28
C LEU A 52 6.25 -11.53 0.29
N ALA A 53 6.65 -12.77 0.63
CA ALA A 53 7.40 -13.63 -0.28
C ALA A 53 6.61 -14.00 -1.54
N LEU A 54 5.29 -14.23 -1.42
CA LEU A 54 4.41 -14.46 -2.58
C LEU A 54 4.39 -13.25 -3.51
N ILE A 55 4.32 -12.03 -2.95
CA ILE A 55 4.34 -10.79 -3.72
C ILE A 55 5.71 -10.55 -4.36
N GLU A 56 6.80 -10.90 -3.67
CA GLU A 56 8.15 -10.78 -4.23
C GLU A 56 8.35 -11.72 -5.44
N GLN A 57 7.75 -12.92 -5.39
CA GLN A 57 7.77 -13.87 -6.50
C GLN A 57 6.85 -13.45 -7.66
N SER A 58 5.65 -12.96 -7.36
CA SER A 58 4.65 -12.51 -8.33
C SER A 58 4.03 -11.21 -7.84
N PRO A 59 4.55 -10.05 -8.27
CA PRO A 59 4.02 -8.75 -7.84
C PRO A 59 2.60 -8.52 -8.36
N ASP A 60 2.19 -9.19 -9.43
CA ASP A 60 0.87 -9.12 -10.04
C ASP A 60 -0.18 -10.07 -9.43
N ILE A 61 0.13 -10.69 -8.28
CA ILE A 61 -0.78 -11.59 -7.56
C ILE A 61 -2.04 -10.86 -7.04
N TYR A 62 -3.20 -11.49 -7.19
CA TYR A 62 -4.46 -10.99 -6.66
C TYR A 62 -4.66 -11.34 -5.18
N LEU A 63 -5.59 -10.65 -4.52
CA LEU A 63 -5.84 -10.86 -3.08
C LEU A 63 -6.47 -12.23 -2.77
N ASP A 64 -7.30 -12.73 -3.67
CA ASP A 64 -7.93 -14.05 -3.61
C ASP A 64 -6.91 -15.17 -3.85
N GLU A 65 -5.96 -14.97 -4.75
CA GLU A 65 -4.83 -15.89 -4.92
C GLU A 65 -3.97 -15.93 -3.65
N ILE A 66 -3.66 -14.78 -3.04
CA ILE A 66 -2.98 -14.75 -1.73
C ILE A 66 -3.80 -15.50 -0.68
N GLN A 67 -5.12 -15.33 -0.64
CA GLN A 67 -5.99 -16.04 0.29
C GLN A 67 -5.92 -17.55 0.07
N GLU A 68 -5.98 -18.01 -1.18
CA GLU A 68 -5.89 -19.41 -1.53
C GLU A 68 -4.54 -20.00 -1.12
N HIS A 69 -3.43 -19.30 -1.39
CA HIS A 69 -2.10 -19.73 -0.94
C HIS A 69 -2.02 -19.84 0.59
N LEU A 70 -2.55 -18.87 1.33
CA LEU A 70 -2.58 -18.90 2.80
C LEU A 70 -3.44 -20.06 3.33
N TYR A 71 -4.56 -20.36 2.66
CA TYR A 71 -5.42 -21.47 3.02
C TYR A 71 -4.73 -22.82 2.73
N MET A 72 -4.19 -23.01 1.53
CA MET A 72 -3.57 -24.26 1.11
C MET A 72 -2.30 -24.60 1.90
N MET A 73 -1.47 -23.60 2.23
CA MET A 73 -0.19 -23.84 2.91
C MET A 73 -0.30 -23.87 4.44
N HIS A 74 -1.23 -23.11 5.02
CA HIS A 74 -1.29 -22.89 6.46
C HIS A 74 -2.67 -23.11 7.08
N ASN A 75 -3.64 -23.63 6.31
CA ASN A 75 -5.03 -23.85 6.72
C ASN A 75 -5.65 -22.61 7.38
N MET A 76 -5.31 -21.42 6.86
CA MET A 76 -5.74 -20.15 7.40
C MET A 76 -6.77 -19.50 6.48
N ASP A 77 -8.01 -19.43 6.94
CA ASP A 77 -9.05 -18.68 6.25
C ASP A 77 -9.01 -17.21 6.69
N VAL A 78 -8.57 -16.34 5.77
CA VAL A 78 -8.47 -14.89 5.98
C VAL A 78 -9.30 -14.17 4.93
N SER A 79 -10.22 -13.32 5.36
CA SER A 79 -10.94 -12.43 4.44
C SER A 79 -9.99 -11.54 3.61
N LEU A 80 -10.35 -11.26 2.36
CA LEU A 80 -9.63 -10.34 1.47
C LEU A 80 -9.38 -8.96 2.11
N ALA A 81 -10.34 -8.44 2.87
CA ALA A 81 -10.22 -7.16 3.57
C ALA A 81 -9.08 -7.16 4.60
N THR A 82 -8.85 -8.29 5.28
CA THR A 82 -7.75 -8.42 6.23
C THR A 82 -6.40 -8.52 5.51
N ILE A 83 -6.33 -9.20 4.37
CA ILE A 83 -5.13 -9.23 3.51
C ILE A 83 -4.80 -7.81 3.04
N CYS A 84 -5.76 -7.10 2.45
CA CYS A 84 -5.59 -5.72 1.98
C CYS A 84 -5.14 -4.76 3.09
N ARG A 85 -5.79 -4.78 4.27
CA ARG A 85 -5.37 -3.96 5.42
C ARG A 85 -3.98 -4.32 5.90
N THR A 86 -3.62 -5.60 5.86
CA THR A 86 -2.29 -6.06 6.28
C THR A 86 -1.22 -5.58 5.30
N LEU A 87 -1.47 -5.66 3.99
CA LEU A 87 -0.59 -5.12 2.95
C LEU A 87 -0.37 -3.62 3.10
N HIS A 88 -1.45 -2.84 3.28
CA HIS A 88 -1.32 -1.39 3.48
C HIS A 88 -0.53 -1.06 4.75
N ARG A 89 -0.72 -1.82 5.84
CA ARG A 89 0.05 -1.63 7.08
C ARG A 89 1.54 -1.94 6.88
N LEU A 90 1.89 -2.82 5.95
CA LEU A 90 3.27 -3.14 5.57
C LEU A 90 3.87 -2.15 4.56
N GLY A 91 3.11 -1.14 4.15
CA GLY A 91 3.56 -0.15 3.16
C GLY A 91 3.41 -0.59 1.71
N MET A 92 2.74 -1.72 1.44
CA MET A 92 2.51 -2.19 0.09
C MET A 92 1.35 -1.42 -0.55
N ALA A 93 1.57 -0.91 -1.76
CA ALA A 93 0.56 -0.24 -2.55
C ALA A 93 0.33 -0.98 -3.89
N ARG A 94 -0.92 -0.92 -4.37
CA ARG A 94 -1.26 -1.45 -5.69
C ARG A 94 -0.97 -0.40 -6.76
N LYS A 95 0.00 -0.68 -7.63
CA LYS A 95 0.47 0.21 -8.70
C LYS A 95 0.17 -0.38 -10.06
N LYS A 96 0.06 0.49 -11.07
CA LYS A 96 -0.12 0.06 -12.47
C LYS A 96 1.22 -0.49 -12.98
N LEU A 97 1.20 -1.70 -13.52
CA LEU A 97 2.39 -2.33 -14.07
C LEU A 97 2.71 -1.73 -15.45
N SER A 98 3.98 -1.42 -15.67
CA SER A 98 4.49 -1.09 -17.00
C SER A 98 5.10 -2.34 -17.62
N ARG A 99 4.43 -2.89 -18.63
CA ARG A 99 4.97 -4.03 -19.37
C ARG A 99 5.87 -3.52 -20.49
N GLN A 100 7.09 -4.02 -20.53
CA GLN A 100 7.98 -3.80 -21.67
C GLN A 100 7.73 -4.90 -22.70
N ALA A 101 7.78 -4.56 -23.99
CA ALA A 101 7.73 -5.55 -25.06
C ALA A 101 8.90 -6.53 -24.91
N ALA A 102 8.64 -7.83 -25.07
CA ALA A 102 9.68 -8.86 -24.96
C ALA A 102 10.79 -8.68 -26.00
N GLU A 103 10.43 -8.15 -27.17
CA GLU A 103 11.33 -7.84 -28.28
C GLU A 103 12.23 -6.61 -28.01
N ARG A 104 12.00 -5.87 -26.91
CA ARG A 104 12.74 -4.65 -26.59
C ARG A 104 14.19 -4.96 -26.24
N CYS A 105 15.09 -4.83 -27.23
CA CYS A 105 16.54 -4.92 -27.03
C CYS A 105 17.17 -3.54 -26.80
N LYS A 106 17.91 -3.37 -25.69
CA LYS A 106 18.58 -2.10 -25.36
C LYS A 106 19.67 -1.74 -26.37
N GLU A 107 20.43 -2.74 -26.82
CA GLU A 107 21.53 -2.56 -27.77
C GLU A 107 21.01 -2.14 -29.14
N ALA A 108 20.06 -2.88 -29.70
CA ALA A 108 19.43 -2.53 -30.97
C ALA A 108 18.81 -1.12 -30.97
N ARG A 109 18.18 -0.71 -29.85
CA ARG A 109 17.65 0.65 -29.71
C ARG A 109 18.75 1.71 -29.68
N ARG A 110 19.87 1.44 -29.02
CA ARG A 110 21.01 2.35 -28.97
C ARG A 110 21.64 2.49 -30.35
N ASP A 111 21.83 1.38 -31.06
CA ASP A 111 22.41 1.37 -32.40
C ASP A 111 21.52 2.14 -33.38
N PHE A 112 20.20 1.87 -33.35
CA PHE A 112 19.23 2.61 -34.14
C PHE A 112 19.26 4.12 -33.82
N LEU A 113 19.33 4.49 -32.53
CA LEU A 113 19.40 5.90 -32.12
C LEU A 113 20.66 6.59 -32.66
N MET A 114 21.81 5.91 -32.65
CA MET A 114 23.05 6.43 -33.21
C MET A 114 22.96 6.60 -34.73
N THR A 115 22.30 5.68 -35.43
CA THR A 115 22.10 5.75 -36.88
C THR A 115 21.16 6.89 -37.27
N ILE A 116 20.01 7.02 -36.61
CA ILE A 116 18.98 8.01 -36.98
C ILE A 116 19.24 9.40 -36.40
N GLY A 117 20.06 9.53 -35.35
CA GLY A 117 20.26 10.78 -34.62
C GLY A 117 20.87 11.92 -35.42
N ASN A 118 21.46 11.63 -36.59
CA ASN A 118 21.99 12.64 -37.50
C ASN A 118 20.97 13.12 -38.53
N GLU A 119 19.80 12.48 -38.63
CA GLU A 119 18.73 12.90 -39.54
C GLU A 119 17.84 13.96 -38.89
N PRO A 120 17.51 15.05 -39.60
CA PRO A 120 16.59 16.06 -39.10
C PRO A 120 15.15 15.51 -39.06
N ALA A 121 14.36 15.98 -38.08
CA ALA A 121 13.04 15.44 -37.79
C ALA A 121 12.03 15.57 -38.96
N ASP A 122 12.22 16.55 -39.84
CA ASP A 122 11.39 16.79 -41.03
C ASP A 122 11.55 15.73 -42.12
N ARG A 123 12.60 14.88 -42.05
CA ARG A 123 12.84 13.77 -42.98
C ARG A 123 12.37 12.41 -42.47
N ILE A 124 11.84 12.36 -41.25
CA ILE A 124 11.44 11.11 -40.60
C ILE A 124 9.93 10.92 -40.76
N VAL A 125 9.54 9.85 -41.45
CA VAL A 125 8.15 9.39 -41.54
C VAL A 125 8.04 8.03 -40.88
N CYS A 126 7.19 7.93 -39.86
CA CYS A 126 6.95 6.68 -39.12
C CYS A 126 5.58 6.12 -39.50
N ALA A 127 5.53 4.83 -39.84
CA ALA A 127 4.29 4.07 -40.01
C ALA A 127 4.35 2.84 -39.11
N ASP A 128 3.24 2.51 -38.45
CA ASP A 128 3.11 1.36 -37.57
C ASP A 128 1.74 0.71 -37.75
N GLU A 129 1.67 -0.60 -37.56
CA GLU A 129 0.43 -1.37 -37.63
C GLU A 129 -0.09 -1.63 -36.21
N SER A 130 -1.29 -1.12 -35.92
CA SER A 130 -1.95 -1.37 -34.63
C SER A 130 -2.93 -2.52 -34.73
N ALA A 131 -2.73 -3.56 -33.91
CA ALA A 131 -3.68 -4.66 -33.74
C ALA A 131 -4.55 -4.47 -32.50
N VAL A 132 -5.86 -4.68 -32.62
CA VAL A 132 -6.80 -4.71 -31.50
C VAL A 132 -7.09 -6.16 -31.12
N ASN A 133 -6.61 -6.59 -29.96
CA ASN A 133 -6.93 -7.91 -29.42
C ASN A 133 -7.78 -7.77 -28.14
N ILE A 134 -9.04 -8.21 -28.23
CA ILE A 134 -10.00 -8.17 -27.12
C ILE A 134 -9.87 -9.36 -26.16
N LEU A 135 -9.10 -10.39 -26.52
CA LEU A 135 -8.95 -11.61 -25.73
C LEU A 135 -7.77 -11.57 -24.76
N THR A 136 -7.04 -10.46 -24.71
CA THR A 136 -5.83 -10.38 -23.89
C THR A 136 -6.13 -9.93 -22.47
N SER A 137 -6.36 -10.91 -21.59
CA SER A 137 -6.54 -10.72 -20.15
C SER A 137 -5.19 -10.46 -19.47
N TYR A 138 -4.66 -9.26 -19.64
CA TYR A 138 -3.43 -8.85 -18.95
C TYR A 138 -3.73 -8.33 -17.55
N ARG A 139 -2.90 -8.73 -16.58
CA ARG A 139 -2.90 -8.12 -15.25
C ARG A 139 -2.30 -6.72 -15.35
N GLN A 140 -3.09 -5.71 -15.01
CA GLN A 140 -2.70 -4.30 -15.15
C GLN A 140 -2.05 -3.73 -13.89
N PHE A 141 -2.15 -4.45 -12.76
CA PHE A 141 -1.75 -3.96 -11.45
C PHE A 141 -0.88 -4.98 -10.76
N GLY A 142 0.03 -4.48 -9.93
CA GLY A 142 0.82 -5.27 -9.02
C GLY A 142 1.16 -4.50 -7.76
N TRP A 143 1.75 -5.19 -6.80
CA TRP A 143 2.10 -4.69 -5.48
C TRP A 143 3.55 -4.23 -5.44
N SER A 144 3.79 -3.06 -4.84
CA SER A 144 5.10 -2.43 -4.73
C SER A 144 5.13 -1.38 -3.62
#